data_AF-A0A974Y9N5-F1
#
_entry.id   AF-A0A974Y9N5-F1
#
_cell.length_a   1.000
_cell.length_b   1.000
_cell.length_c   1.000
_cell.angle_alpha   90.00
_cell.angle_beta   90.00
_cell.angle_gamma   90.00
#
_symmetry.space_group_name_H-M   'P 1'
#
loop_
_entity.id
_entity.type
_entity.pdbx_description
1 polymer ?
#
loop_
_entity_poly.entity_id
_entity_poly.type
_entity_poly.pdbx_seq_one_letter_code
_entity_poly.pdbx_strand_id
1 'polypeptide(L)'
;MGLDDPFPIEKCSGRVRGAILAEFQGRCPTIREVASISDAQWLTVPNIGPTTLEELRSMTHTAPNGESRPNPTGMPDGELLSRLNRLQRELNVIIGEIKARLSAGLSKKNHQNRTD
;
A
#
# COMPACT_ATOMS: atom_id res chain seq x y z
N MET A 1 7.10 9.11 -8.10
CA MET A 1 7.00 8.41 -6.80
C MET A 1 5.66 7.72 -6.79
N GLY A 2 5.65 6.40 -6.65
CA GLY A 2 4.42 5.64 -6.42
C GLY A 2 3.96 5.81 -4.97
N LEU A 3 2.66 5.66 -4.72
CA LEU A 3 2.10 5.79 -3.37
C LEU A 3 2.61 4.72 -2.39
N ASP A 4 3.10 3.59 -2.93
CA ASP A 4 3.72 2.50 -2.16
C ASP A 4 5.24 2.68 -1.96
N ASP A 5 5.84 3.75 -2.50
CA ASP A 5 7.24 4.07 -2.23
C ASP A 5 7.43 4.59 -0.78
N PRO A 6 8.61 4.38 -0.17
CA PRO A 6 8.93 4.93 1.14
C PRO A 6 8.89 6.46 1.12
N PHE A 7 8.34 7.06 2.18
CA PHE A 7 8.23 8.50 2.32
C PHE A 7 9.64 9.14 2.41
N PRO A 8 9.90 10.26 1.70
CA PRO A 8 11.22 10.88 1.68
C PRO A 8 11.52 11.65 2.99
N ILE A 9 11.65 10.94 4.11
CA ILE A 9 11.97 11.52 5.43
C ILE A 9 13.30 12.27 5.45
N GLU A 10 14.23 11.96 4.54
CA GLU A 10 15.53 12.63 4.40
C GLU A 10 15.39 14.08 3.92
N LYS A 11 14.28 14.43 3.27
CA LYS A 11 13.97 15.82 2.87
C LYS A 11 13.34 16.63 3.99
N CYS A 12 12.88 15.98 5.05
CA CYS A 12 12.26 16.63 6.19
C CYS A 12 13.33 17.16 7.16
N SER A 13 13.01 18.23 7.90
CA SER A 13 13.88 18.66 9.00
C SER A 13 13.98 17.58 10.09
N GLY A 14 15.08 17.54 10.83
CA GLY A 14 15.34 16.48 11.82
C GLY A 14 14.23 16.32 12.87
N ARG A 15 13.56 17.42 13.24
CA ARG A 15 12.41 17.38 14.17
C ARG A 15 11.19 16.69 13.56
N VAL A 16 10.91 16.98 12.29
CA VAL A 16 9.76 16.43 11.55
C VAL A 16 10.00 14.97 11.23
N ARG A 17 11.23 14.60 10.85
CA ARG A 17 11.66 13.20 10.74
C ARG A 17 11.42 12.44 12.05
N GLY A 18 11.84 13.00 13.18
CA GLY A 18 11.64 12.40 14.49
C GLY A 18 10.16 12.20 14.82
N ALA A 19 9.32 13.20 14.53
CA ALA A 19 7.88 13.13 14.73
C ALA A 19 7.20 12.06 13.86
N ILE A 20 7.53 12.00 12.58
CA ILE A 20 7.02 10.98 11.66
C ILE A 20 7.46 9.59 12.12
N LEU A 21 8.75 9.40 12.40
CA LEU A 21 9.23 8.10 12.87
C LEU A 21 8.57 7.71 14.20
N ALA A 22 8.37 8.64 15.13
CA ALA A 22 7.69 8.35 16.39
C ALA A 22 6.24 7.87 16.17
N GLU A 23 5.50 8.51 15.27
CA GLU A 23 4.13 8.13 14.93
C GLU A 23 4.06 6.72 14.30
N PHE A 24 5.09 6.36 13.54
CA PHE A 24 5.21 5.07 12.88
C PHE A 24 6.10 4.07 13.65
N GLN A 25 6.25 4.22 14.97
CA GLN A 25 6.99 3.26 15.84
C GLN A 25 8.45 3.01 15.40
N GLY A 26 9.11 4.04 14.88
CA GLY A 26 10.49 4.01 14.41
C GLY A 26 10.67 3.48 12.98
N ARG A 27 9.60 3.05 12.29
CA ARG A 27 9.69 2.61 10.89
C ARG A 27 9.53 3.78 9.93
N CYS A 28 10.13 3.65 8.75
CA CYS A 28 9.86 4.58 7.65
C CYS A 28 8.48 4.27 7.02
N PRO A 29 7.52 5.20 7.02
CA PRO A 29 6.22 4.99 6.41
C PRO A 29 6.30 5.09 4.88
N THR A 30 5.27 4.60 4.21
CA THR A 30 5.04 4.85 2.78
C THR A 30 4.33 6.18 2.54
N ILE A 31 4.41 6.70 1.32
CA ILE A 31 3.73 7.95 0.94
C ILE A 31 2.21 7.84 1.14
N ARG A 32 1.61 6.68 0.84
CA ARG A 32 0.18 6.43 1.07
C ARG A 32 -0.21 6.51 2.53
N GLU A 33 0.60 5.92 3.41
CA GLU A 33 0.32 5.95 4.86
C GLU A 33 0.36 7.37 5.40
N VAL A 34 1.37 8.16 5.03
CA VAL A 34 1.48 9.57 5.42
C VAL A 34 0.31 10.39 4.87
N ALA A 35 -0.07 10.16 3.61
CA ALA A 35 -1.19 10.87 2.96
C ALA A 35 -2.55 10.50 3.57
N SER A 36 -2.70 9.29 4.12
CA SER A 36 -3.96 8.80 4.70
C SER A 36 -4.32 9.42 6.05
N ILE A 37 -3.34 9.94 6.78
CA ILE A 37 -3.56 10.64 8.05
C ILE A 37 -4.17 12.02 7.75
N SER A 38 -5.21 12.38 8.50
CA SER A 38 -5.88 13.68 8.34
C SER A 38 -5.04 14.84 8.87
N ASP A 39 -5.30 16.05 8.40
CA ASP A 39 -4.54 17.22 8.87
C ASP A 39 -4.72 17.47 10.36
N ALA A 40 -5.94 17.28 10.86
CA ALA A 40 -6.24 17.39 12.28
C ALA A 40 -5.40 16.43 13.11
N GLN A 41 -5.20 15.19 12.65
CA GLN A 41 -4.35 14.22 13.33
C GLN A 41 -2.88 14.62 13.25
N TRP A 42 -2.39 15.05 12.09
CA TRP A 42 -1.00 15.52 11.96
C TRP A 42 -0.70 16.69 12.89
N LEU A 43 -1.64 17.61 13.10
CA LEU A 43 -1.49 18.74 14.03
C LEU A 43 -1.48 18.34 15.51
N THR A 44 -1.92 17.12 15.85
CA THR A 44 -1.75 16.58 17.21
C THR A 44 -0.36 16.00 17.45
N VAL A 45 0.41 15.71 16.38
CA VAL A 45 1.74 15.13 16.50
C VAL A 45 2.72 16.20 17.00
N PRO A 46 3.49 15.92 18.07
CA PRO A 46 4.45 16.86 18.59
C PRO A 46 5.50 17.22 17.53
N ASN A 47 5.79 18.52 17.39
CA ASN A 47 6.68 19.11 16.39
C ASN A 47 6.14 19.18 14.95
N ILE A 48 4.85 18.88 14.74
CA ILE A 48 4.18 19.08 13.45
C ILE A 48 3.18 20.22 13.58
N GLY A 49 3.55 21.36 12.98
CA GLY A 49 2.69 22.53 12.90
C GLY A 49 2.09 22.72 11.49
N PRO A 50 1.24 23.72 11.31
CA PRO A 50 0.56 23.99 10.03
C PRO A 50 1.53 24.15 8.85
N THR A 51 2.65 24.85 9.06
CA THR A 51 3.67 25.05 8.01
C THR A 51 4.36 23.74 7.63
N THR A 52 4.77 22.95 8.62
CA THR A 52 5.34 21.61 8.38
C THR A 52 4.37 20.70 7.66
N LEU A 53 3.09 20.78 8.03
CA LEU A 53 2.03 19.99 7.45
C LEU A 53 1.81 20.37 5.98
N GLU A 54 1.87 21.65 5.64
CA GLU A 54 1.81 22.13 4.26
C GLU A 54 2.98 21.58 3.41
N GLU A 55 4.19 21.55 3.97
CA GLU A 55 5.35 20.93 3.32
C GLU A 55 5.16 19.41 3.14
N LEU A 56 4.65 18.74 4.18
CA LEU A 56 4.32 17.30 4.16
C LEU A 56 3.31 17.00 3.05
N ARG A 57 2.26 17.82 2.97
CA ARG A 57 1.24 17.74 1.93
C ARG A 57 1.83 17.97 0.55
N SER A 58 2.70 18.95 0.39
CA SER A 58 3.40 19.22 -0.87
C SER A 58 4.29 18.05 -1.32
N MET A 59 4.87 17.30 -0.37
CA MET A 59 5.66 16.10 -0.67
C MET A 59 4.78 14.87 -0.99
N THR A 60 3.61 14.75 -0.37
CA THR A 60 2.65 13.66 -0.67
C THR A 60 1.78 13.92 -1.89
N HIS A 61 1.55 15.20 -2.21
CA HIS A 61 0.81 15.66 -3.38
C HIS A 61 1.81 16.07 -4.46
N THR A 62 2.33 15.09 -5.21
CA THR A 62 2.64 15.36 -6.62
C THR A 62 1.33 15.72 -7.31
N ALA A 63 1.04 17.02 -7.40
CA ALA A 63 -0.20 17.56 -7.94
C ALA A 63 -0.45 17.08 -9.39
N PRO A 64 -1.72 17.06 -9.81
CA PRO A 64 -2.12 17.99 -10.84
C PRO A 64 -2.89 19.13 -10.16
N ASN A 65 -2.39 20.33 -10.39
CA ASN A 65 -2.79 21.62 -9.83
C ASN A 65 -4.25 21.77 -9.37
N GLY A 66 -4.40 22.28 -8.15
CA GLY A 66 -5.12 23.53 -7.94
C GLY A 66 -6.61 23.53 -8.25
N GLU A 67 -7.38 22.63 -7.65
CA GLU A 67 -8.81 22.85 -7.43
C GLU A 67 -9.16 22.29 -6.06
N SER A 68 -9.94 23.05 -5.30
CA SER A 68 -10.71 22.55 -4.17
C SER A 68 -11.45 21.30 -4.59
N ARG A 69 -10.86 20.11 -4.37
CA ARG A 69 -11.50 18.85 -4.69
C ARG A 69 -12.10 18.30 -3.40
N PRO A 70 -13.42 18.07 -3.34
CA PRO A 70 -13.89 17.06 -2.42
C PRO A 70 -13.12 15.79 -2.79
N ASN A 71 -12.73 15.01 -1.79
CA ASN A 71 -12.36 13.62 -2.04
C ASN A 71 -13.53 12.98 -2.80
N PRO A 72 -13.33 12.55 -4.06
CA PRO A 72 -13.45 11.12 -4.28
C PRO A 72 -12.38 10.68 -5.27
N THR A 73 -11.34 10.02 -4.78
CA THR A 73 -10.59 9.09 -5.62
C THR A 73 -10.53 7.75 -4.92
N GLY A 74 -11.67 7.36 -4.32
CA GLY A 74 -12.03 5.96 -4.19
C GLY A 74 -12.47 5.50 -5.57
N MET A 75 -11.83 4.45 -6.07
CA MET A 75 -12.32 3.67 -7.21
C MET A 75 -13.82 3.42 -7.01
N PRO A 76 -14.71 3.79 -7.95
CA PRO A 76 -16.15 3.66 -7.75
C PRO A 76 -16.47 2.22 -7.35
N ASP A 77 -17.44 2.03 -6.45
CA ASP A 77 -17.68 0.71 -5.83
C ASP A 77 -17.84 -0.41 -6.87
N GLY A 78 -18.46 -0.14 -8.01
CA GLY A 78 -18.57 -1.10 -9.11
C GLY A 78 -17.21 -1.51 -9.71
N GLU A 79 -16.27 -0.59 -9.80
CA GLU A 79 -14.92 -0.84 -10.31
C GLU A 79 -14.04 -1.50 -9.24
N LEU A 80 -14.24 -1.16 -7.95
CA LEU A 80 -13.62 -1.84 -6.81
C LEU A 80 -14.05 -3.32 -6.75
N LEU A 81 -15.36 -3.58 -6.86
CA LEU A 81 -15.91 -4.93 -6.90
C LEU A 81 -15.42 -5.71 -8.13
N SER A 82 -15.35 -5.05 -9.29
CA SER A 82 -14.81 -5.66 -10.51
C SER A 82 -13.35 -6.06 -10.35
N ARG A 83 -12.53 -5.19 -9.73
CA ARG A 83 -11.13 -5.48 -9.43
C ARG A 83 -10.98 -6.63 -8.42
N LEU A 84 -11.80 -6.65 -7.38
CA LEU A 84 -11.81 -7.72 -6.37
C LEU A 84 -12.16 -9.06 -7.02
N ASN A 85 -13.21 -9.10 -7.84
CA ASN A 85 -13.63 -10.30 -8.55
C ASN A 85 -12.56 -10.83 -9.52
N ARG A 86 -11.86 -9.92 -10.21
CA ARG A 86 -10.72 -10.27 -11.06
C ARG A 86 -9.58 -10.89 -10.25
N LEU A 87 -9.16 -10.25 -9.16
CA LEU A 87 -8.09 -10.78 -8.30
C LEU A 87 -8.45 -12.14 -7.70
N GLN A 88 -9.69 -12.32 -7.28
CA GLN A 88 -10.17 -13.60 -6.76
C GLN A 88 -10.12 -14.71 -7.82
N ARG A 89 -10.42 -14.41 -9.09
CA ARG A 89 -10.26 -15.35 -10.20
C ARG A 89 -8.80 -15.71 -10.44
N GLU A 90 -7.91 -14.72 -10.48
CA GLU A 90 -6.47 -14.94 -10.67
C GLU A 90 -5.88 -15.83 -9.56
N LEU A 91 -6.25 -15.59 -8.30
CA LEU A 91 -5.85 -16.43 -7.17
C LEU A 91 -6.38 -17.87 -7.30
N ASN A 92 -7.65 -18.04 -7.68
CA ASN A 92 -8.23 -19.37 -7.86
C ASN A 92 -7.53 -20.17 -8.98
N VAL A 93 -7.12 -19.51 -10.06
CA VAL A 93 -6.33 -20.15 -11.13
C VAL A 93 -4.99 -20.62 -10.58
N ILE A 94 -4.25 -19.76 -9.88
CA ILE A 94 -2.95 -20.11 -9.30
C ILE A 94 -3.09 -21.28 -8.31
N ILE A 95 -4.10 -21.25 -7.43
CA ILE A 95 -4.39 -22.33 -6.49
C ILE A 95 -4.70 -23.64 -7.24
N GLY A 96 -5.48 -23.56 -8.32
CA GLY A 96 -5.80 -24.70 -9.18
C GLY A 96 -4.56 -25.31 -9.82
N GLU A 97 -3.67 -24.47 -10.37
CA GLU A 97 -2.41 -24.93 -10.98
C GLU A 97 -1.47 -25.56 -9.96
N ILE A 98 -1.34 -24.97 -8.77
CA ILE A 98 -0.54 -25.54 -7.68
C ILE A 98 -1.09 -26.90 -7.28
N LYS A 99 -2.41 -27.01 -7.06
CA LYS A 99 -3.05 -28.29 -6.71
C LYS A 99 -2.87 -29.34 -7.81
N ALA A 100 -3.02 -28.96 -9.07
CA ALA A 100 -2.83 -29.86 -10.21
C ALA A 100 -1.38 -30.36 -10.31
N ARG A 101 -0.38 -29.50 -10.07
CA ARG A 101 1.04 -29.91 -10.06
C ARG A 101 1.35 -30.84 -8.89
N LEU A 102 0.80 -30.56 -7.71
CA LEU A 102 0.96 -31.42 -6.53
C LEU A 102 0.31 -32.79 -6.74
N SER A 103 -0.92 -32.84 -7.27
CA SER A 103 -1.62 -34.10 -7.53
C SER A 103 -1.01 -34.89 -8.69
N ALA A 104 -0.52 -34.24 -9.74
CA ALA A 104 0.22 -34.90 -10.82
C ALA A 104 1.57 -35.48 -10.33
N GLY A 105 2.23 -34.80 -9.39
CA GLY A 105 3.43 -35.33 -8.73
C GLY A 105 3.16 -36.60 -7.91
N LEU A 106 2.00 -36.69 -7.25
CA LEU A 106 1.56 -37.88 -6.51
C LEU A 106 1.17 -39.04 -7.45
N SER A 107 0.49 -38.75 -8.57
CA SER A 107 0.09 -39.79 -9.54
C SER A 107 1.27 -40.41 -10.29
N LYS A 108 2.34 -39.65 -10.58
CA LYS A 108 3.57 -40.20 -11.19
C LYS A 108 4.31 -41.18 -10.28
N LYS A 109 4.28 -40.97 -8.96
CA LYS A 109 4.95 -41.86 -8.00
C LYS A 109 4.26 -43.21 -7.84
N ASN A 110 2.95 -43.30 -8.13
CA ASN A 110 2.20 -44.56 -7.97
C ASN A 110 2.28 -45.49 -9.21
N HIS A 111 2.70 -44.99 -10.38
CA HIS A 111 2.87 -45.81 -11.59
C HIS A 111 4.27 -46.46 -11.68
N GLN A 112 5.26 -45.96 -10.94
CA GLN A 112 6.61 -46.55 -10.88
C GLN A 112 6.70 -47.73 -9.90
N ASN A 113 5.77 -47.86 -8.96
CA ASN A 113 5.81 -48.88 -7.90
C ASN A 113 4.98 -50.14 -8.22
N ARG A 114 4.52 -50.33 -9.47
CA ARG A 114 3.69 -51.47 -9.89
C ARG A 114 4.29 -52.31 -11.01
N THR A 115 5.54 -52.05 -11.34
CA THR A 115 6.36 -52.85 -12.26
C THR A 115 7.70 -53.13 -11.59
N ASP A 116 7.67 -53.91 -10.52
CA ASP A 116 8.76 -54.82 -10.13
C ASP A 116 8.09 -56.11 -9.63
#